data_AF-A0A0C9V046-F1
#
_entry.id   AF-A0A0C9V046-F1
#
_cell.length_a   1.000
_cell.length_b   1.000
_cell.length_c   1.000
_cell.angle_alpha   90.00
_cell.angle_beta   90.00
_cell.angle_gamma   90.00
#
_symmetry.space_group_name_H-M   'P 1'
#
loop_
_entity.id
_entity.type
_entity.pdbx_description
1 polymer ?
#
loop_
_entity_poly.entity_id
_entity_poly.type
_entity_poly.pdbx_seq_one_letter_code
_entity_poly.pdbx_strand_id
1 'polypeptide(L)'
;MSMFEPFVATKRPFVFSVHPEGVKFLEARLFQYDNIEGPQGLSILEYNKRVVELRREWKKTLAAKYMNHWPGYDYNRILPPNPSKEQRRAAHNRVITKIDNLLSDRRPTDKGTDIISMLYKATRRVAAKDLWSREEPNYPTLELAKMVERGWHEGLDRTVTFPEQMKVRSMLFDALPESEQDYWESRAIKTKDKNPSFEKYKPTKEGPIIDYSRFKHSDKYDKIWSQEAADASQVDISQIIELPHWKPRISGVETKRGKVMLRYSIEYDAEVNVLTPEMDLRISLSTYFDQTYVMVPLAQGRVKKAKKPDWERITSADTPAKWIELQHLPPTPFELMSPMLLKKRPLYELAKWILSGELGMLEEAKHFKWLGQMEGSVINRRR
;
A
#
# COMPACT_ATOMS: atom_id res chain seq x y z
N MET A 1 -49.54 -0.18 -4.85
CA MET A 1 -48.91 0.83 -5.72
C MET A 1 -47.83 1.52 -4.91
N SER A 2 -46.58 1.51 -5.37
CA SER A 2 -45.49 2.23 -4.70
C SER A 2 -45.68 3.74 -4.88
N MET A 3 -45.56 4.49 -3.79
CA MET A 3 -45.86 5.93 -3.74
C MET A 3 -44.69 6.80 -4.22
N PHE A 4 -43.57 6.19 -4.62
CA PHE A 4 -42.30 6.87 -4.93
C PHE A 4 -41.50 6.12 -6.02
N GLU A 5 -40.56 6.80 -6.67
CA GLU A 5 -39.66 6.20 -7.67
C GLU A 5 -38.51 5.42 -7.01
N PRO A 6 -38.01 4.32 -7.61
CA PRO A 6 -36.95 3.51 -6.99
C PRO A 6 -35.61 4.24 -6.87
N PHE A 7 -35.38 5.25 -7.72
CA PHE A 7 -34.13 6.02 -7.75
C PHE A 7 -34.41 7.52 -7.73
N VAL A 8 -33.53 8.27 -7.05
CA VAL A 8 -33.62 9.73 -6.93
C VAL A 8 -32.34 10.35 -7.47
N ALA A 9 -32.48 11.42 -8.25
CA ALA A 9 -31.34 12.18 -8.76
C ALA A 9 -30.55 12.82 -7.61
N THR A 10 -29.23 12.72 -7.67
CA THR A 10 -28.33 13.41 -6.74
C THR A 10 -27.99 14.80 -7.27
N LYS A 11 -27.24 15.59 -6.49
CA LYS A 11 -26.72 16.91 -6.92
C LYS A 11 -25.84 16.86 -8.19
N ARG A 12 -25.43 15.67 -8.64
CA ARG A 12 -24.62 15.48 -9.84
C ARG A 12 -25.51 15.01 -11.01
N PRO A 13 -25.34 15.56 -12.22
CA PRO A 13 -26.16 15.19 -13.36
C PRO A 13 -25.95 13.71 -13.70
N PHE A 14 -27.04 13.01 -14.02
CA PHE A 14 -27.06 11.58 -14.37
C PHE A 14 -26.51 10.63 -13.30
N VAL A 15 -26.42 11.08 -12.05
CA VAL A 15 -26.08 10.24 -10.90
C VAL A 15 -27.30 10.09 -10.01
N PHE A 16 -27.79 8.87 -9.86
CA PHE A 16 -28.96 8.56 -9.03
C PHE A 16 -28.60 7.63 -7.88
N SER A 17 -29.25 7.82 -6.75
CA SER A 17 -29.21 6.94 -5.58
C SER A 17 -30.51 6.15 -5.45
N VAL A 18 -30.50 5.06 -4.69
CA VAL A 18 -31.73 4.39 -4.25
C VAL A 18 -32.54 5.37 -3.39
N HIS A 19 -33.85 5.42 -3.57
CA HIS A 19 -34.76 6.28 -2.81
C HIS A 19 -34.61 6.06 -1.29
N PRO A 20 -34.63 7.09 -0.44
CA PRO A 20 -34.50 6.94 1.02
C PRO A 20 -35.44 5.89 1.65
N GLU A 21 -36.71 5.87 1.23
CA GLU A 21 -37.69 4.86 1.65
C GLU A 21 -37.31 3.45 1.21
N GLY A 22 -36.70 3.32 0.02
CA GLY A 22 -36.10 2.07 -0.42
C GLY A 22 -34.88 1.67 0.40
N VAL A 23 -34.07 2.63 0.86
CA VAL A 23 -32.95 2.37 1.78
C VAL A 23 -33.47 1.80 3.10
N LYS A 24 -34.52 2.40 3.70
CA LYS A 24 -35.16 1.86 4.91
C LYS A 24 -35.66 0.42 4.72
N PHE A 25 -36.28 0.14 3.56
CA PHE A 25 -36.72 -1.21 3.20
C PHE A 25 -35.56 -2.22 3.18
N LEU A 26 -34.42 -1.84 2.60
CA LEU A 26 -33.23 -2.69 2.53
C LEU A 26 -32.60 -2.88 3.92
N GLU A 27 -32.44 -1.80 4.68
CA GLU A 27 -31.86 -1.80 6.03
C GLU A 27 -32.60 -2.72 7.01
N ALA A 28 -33.93 -2.73 6.94
CA ALA A 28 -34.77 -3.58 7.78
C ALA A 28 -34.55 -5.09 7.55
N ARG A 29 -33.89 -5.49 6.46
CA ARG A 29 -33.67 -6.89 6.10
C ARG A 29 -32.21 -7.33 6.23
N LEU A 30 -31.29 -6.41 6.51
CA LEU A 30 -29.86 -6.72 6.58
C LEU A 30 -29.49 -7.73 7.66
N PHE A 31 -30.26 -7.82 8.76
CA PHE A 31 -30.02 -8.83 9.80
C PHE A 31 -30.06 -10.28 9.27
N GLN A 32 -30.83 -10.52 8.20
CA GLN A 32 -30.91 -11.85 7.57
C GLN A 32 -29.60 -12.25 6.91
N TYR A 33 -28.74 -11.29 6.55
CA TYR A 33 -27.42 -11.54 5.97
C TYR A 33 -26.45 -12.15 7.00
N ASP A 34 -26.57 -11.73 8.27
CA ASP A 34 -25.71 -12.19 9.35
C ASP A 34 -26.01 -13.66 9.70
N ASN A 35 -27.29 -14.06 9.58
CA ASN A 35 -27.78 -15.41 9.87
C ASN A 35 -27.51 -16.43 8.74
N ILE A 36 -26.78 -16.07 7.68
CA ILE A 36 -26.45 -17.00 6.59
C ILE A 36 -25.26 -17.87 7.01
N GLU A 37 -25.55 -19.14 7.28
CA GLU A 37 -24.57 -20.18 7.60
C GLU A 37 -24.37 -21.14 6.43
N GLY A 38 -23.16 -21.70 6.35
CA GLY A 38 -22.82 -22.74 5.37
C GLY A 38 -23.28 -24.13 5.84
N PRO A 39 -23.33 -25.11 4.94
CA PRO A 39 -23.62 -26.49 5.32
C PRO A 39 -22.59 -27.04 6.30
N GLN A 40 -23.06 -27.68 7.36
CA GLN A 40 -22.22 -28.29 8.40
C GLN A 40 -21.52 -29.56 7.89
N GLY A 41 -20.34 -29.87 8.46
CA GLY A 41 -19.58 -31.08 8.11
C GLY A 41 -18.60 -30.93 6.93
N LEU A 42 -18.38 -29.72 6.42
CA LEU A 42 -17.40 -29.43 5.37
C LEU A 42 -16.07 -28.92 5.94
N SER A 43 -15.02 -28.98 5.12
CA SER A 43 -13.75 -28.29 5.43
C SER A 43 -13.97 -26.78 5.57
N ILE A 44 -13.15 -26.11 6.39
CA ILE A 44 -13.25 -24.66 6.63
C ILE A 44 -13.19 -23.86 5.32
N LEU A 45 -12.35 -24.29 4.38
CA LEU A 45 -12.19 -23.63 3.08
C LEU A 45 -13.47 -23.71 2.23
N GLU A 46 -14.07 -24.90 2.15
CA GLU A 46 -15.29 -25.15 1.39
C GLU A 46 -16.51 -24.51 2.04
N TYR A 47 -16.59 -24.56 3.37
CA TYR A 47 -17.60 -23.86 4.17
C TYR A 47 -17.59 -22.37 3.85
N ASN A 48 -16.42 -21.72 3.90
CA ASN A 48 -16.28 -20.30 3.61
C ASN A 48 -16.67 -19.96 2.17
N LYS A 49 -16.24 -20.77 1.19
CA LYS A 49 -16.63 -20.60 -0.22
C LYS A 49 -18.16 -20.67 -0.36
N ARG A 50 -18.80 -21.64 0.30
CA ARG A 50 -20.26 -21.82 0.22
C ARG A 50 -21.03 -20.70 0.90
N VAL A 51 -20.56 -20.20 2.04
CA VAL A 51 -21.12 -19.01 2.71
C VAL A 51 -21.06 -17.77 1.81
N VAL A 52 -19.95 -17.57 1.09
CA VAL A 52 -19.81 -16.44 0.16
C VAL A 52 -20.81 -16.54 -1.00
N GLU A 53 -21.04 -17.74 -1.54
CA GLU A 53 -22.04 -17.99 -2.58
C GLU A 53 -23.46 -17.70 -2.09
N LEU A 54 -23.86 -18.26 -0.95
CA LEU A 54 -25.18 -18.06 -0.35
C LEU A 54 -25.44 -16.58 -0.04
N ARG A 55 -24.44 -15.87 0.51
CA ARG A 55 -24.50 -14.42 0.75
C ARG A 55 -24.65 -13.63 -0.54
N ARG A 56 -24.01 -14.06 -1.64
CA ARG A 56 -24.14 -13.42 -2.96
C ARG A 56 -25.53 -13.62 -3.53
N GLU A 57 -26.10 -14.82 -3.41
CA GLU A 57 -27.47 -15.13 -3.86
C GLU A 57 -28.50 -14.35 -3.06
N TRP A 58 -28.37 -14.31 -1.74
CA TRP A 58 -29.26 -13.52 -0.88
C TRP A 58 -29.32 -12.04 -1.30
N LYS A 59 -28.17 -11.42 -1.61
CA LYS A 59 -28.12 -10.03 -2.09
C LYS A 59 -28.87 -9.84 -3.41
N LYS A 60 -28.72 -10.78 -4.36
CA LYS A 60 -29.46 -10.74 -5.63
C LYS A 60 -30.96 -10.87 -5.41
N THR A 61 -31.38 -11.80 -4.56
CA THR A 61 -32.78 -12.03 -4.21
C THR A 61 -33.40 -10.81 -3.53
N LEU A 62 -32.69 -10.18 -2.59
CA LEU A 62 -33.16 -8.96 -1.93
C LEU A 62 -33.30 -7.80 -2.92
N ALA A 63 -32.33 -7.61 -3.81
CA ALA A 63 -32.40 -6.59 -4.85
C ALA A 63 -33.56 -6.83 -5.83
N ALA A 64 -33.82 -8.08 -6.20
CA ALA A 64 -34.97 -8.46 -7.04
C ALA A 64 -36.29 -8.19 -6.31
N LYS A 65 -36.43 -8.60 -5.03
CA LYS A 65 -37.62 -8.29 -4.21
C LYS A 65 -37.90 -6.80 -4.14
N TYR A 66 -36.86 -5.98 -4.00
CA TYR A 66 -36.99 -4.53 -4.03
C TYR A 66 -37.50 -4.02 -5.39
N MET A 67 -36.89 -4.46 -6.50
CA MET A 67 -37.30 -4.02 -7.84
C MET A 67 -38.67 -4.54 -8.28
N ASN A 68 -39.16 -5.65 -7.72
CA ASN A 68 -40.50 -6.19 -7.99
C ASN A 68 -41.64 -5.23 -7.62
N HIS A 69 -41.38 -4.20 -6.79
CA HIS A 69 -42.35 -3.13 -6.53
C HIS A 69 -42.54 -2.19 -7.73
N TRP A 70 -41.66 -2.24 -8.73
CA TRP A 70 -41.72 -1.48 -9.99
C TRP A 70 -41.49 -2.41 -11.20
N PRO A 71 -42.43 -3.30 -11.53
CA PRO A 71 -42.29 -4.20 -12.67
C PRO A 71 -42.19 -3.39 -13.96
N GLY A 72 -41.20 -3.70 -14.80
CA GLY A 72 -40.98 -3.00 -16.07
C GLY A 72 -40.34 -1.61 -15.96
N TYR A 73 -39.69 -1.27 -14.84
CA TYR A 73 -38.98 0.00 -14.68
C TYR A 73 -37.96 0.24 -15.82
N ASP A 74 -38.10 1.38 -16.50
CA ASP A 74 -37.20 1.78 -17.58
C ASP A 74 -35.91 2.42 -17.05
N TYR A 75 -34.82 1.65 -17.10
CA TYR A 75 -33.50 2.09 -16.67
C TYR A 75 -32.90 3.20 -17.55
N ASN A 76 -33.43 3.45 -18.76
CA ASN A 76 -32.95 4.55 -19.60
C ASN A 76 -33.22 5.92 -18.96
N ARG A 77 -34.21 6.03 -18.07
CA ARG A 77 -34.52 7.25 -17.30
C ARG A 77 -33.37 7.71 -16.40
N ILE A 78 -32.52 6.77 -15.95
CA ILE A 78 -31.41 7.06 -15.03
C ILE A 78 -30.05 7.03 -15.71
N LEU A 79 -30.03 6.96 -17.04
CA LEU A 79 -28.85 6.85 -17.88
C LEU A 79 -28.65 8.14 -18.71
N PRO A 80 -27.40 8.51 -19.04
CA PRO A 80 -27.12 9.61 -19.96
C PRO A 80 -27.51 9.27 -21.41
N PRO A 81 -27.66 10.27 -22.31
CA PRO A 81 -28.15 10.10 -23.69
C PRO A 81 -27.30 9.21 -24.62
N ASN A 82 -26.16 8.69 -24.18
CA ASN A 82 -25.42 7.61 -24.85
C ASN A 82 -24.65 6.76 -23.81
N PRO A 83 -25.31 5.80 -23.14
CA PRO A 83 -24.73 5.14 -21.99
C PRO A 83 -23.77 4.02 -22.39
N SER A 84 -22.57 4.04 -21.79
CA SER A 84 -21.59 2.96 -21.96
C SER A 84 -22.10 1.63 -21.39
N LYS A 85 -21.51 0.51 -21.82
CA LYS A 85 -21.85 -0.84 -21.30
C LYS A 85 -21.70 -0.91 -19.78
N GLU A 86 -20.68 -0.25 -19.24
CA GLU A 86 -20.45 -0.16 -17.79
C GLU A 86 -21.53 0.65 -17.07
N GLN A 87 -21.97 1.76 -17.65
CA GLN A 87 -23.04 2.59 -17.08
C GLN A 87 -24.38 1.84 -17.04
N ARG A 88 -24.71 1.09 -18.09
CA ARG A 88 -25.89 0.20 -18.10
C ARG A 88 -25.79 -0.87 -17.00
N ARG A 89 -24.63 -1.53 -16.89
CA ARG A 89 -24.39 -2.53 -15.84
C ARG A 89 -24.47 -1.93 -14.44
N ALA A 90 -23.97 -0.72 -14.24
CA ALA A 90 -24.02 -0.01 -12.96
C ALA A 90 -25.46 0.41 -12.60
N ALA A 91 -26.29 0.78 -13.57
CA ALA A 91 -27.71 1.08 -13.37
C ALA A 91 -28.47 -0.17 -12.88
N HIS A 92 -28.30 -1.31 -13.55
CA HIS A 92 -28.94 -2.58 -13.14
C HIS A 92 -28.44 -3.09 -11.78
N ASN A 93 -27.16 -2.90 -11.46
CA ASN A 93 -26.59 -3.36 -10.18
C ASN A 93 -26.73 -2.34 -9.04
N ARG A 94 -27.36 -1.19 -9.26
CA ARG A 94 -27.37 -0.06 -8.30
C ARG A 94 -27.94 -0.45 -6.94
N VAL A 95 -28.99 -1.26 -6.91
CA VAL A 95 -29.59 -1.77 -5.67
C VAL A 95 -28.64 -2.73 -4.95
N ILE A 96 -27.98 -3.64 -5.68
CA ILE A 96 -26.98 -4.56 -5.12
C ILE A 96 -25.81 -3.77 -4.54
N THR A 97 -25.29 -2.77 -5.26
CA THR A 97 -24.23 -1.89 -4.78
C THR A 97 -24.65 -1.11 -3.53
N LYS A 98 -25.91 -0.66 -3.46
CA LYS A 98 -26.42 -0.01 -2.24
C LYS A 98 -26.48 -0.97 -1.06
N ILE A 99 -26.91 -2.22 -1.27
CA ILE A 99 -26.87 -3.27 -0.23
C ILE A 99 -25.42 -3.50 0.23
N ASP A 100 -24.45 -3.61 -0.69
CA ASP A 100 -23.04 -3.77 -0.35
C ASP A 100 -22.49 -2.61 0.48
N ASN A 101 -22.85 -1.36 0.14
CA ASN A 101 -22.45 -0.19 0.91
C ASN A 101 -23.05 -0.21 2.32
N LEU A 102 -24.35 -0.53 2.45
CA LEU A 102 -25.01 -0.61 3.77
C LEU A 102 -24.40 -1.71 4.65
N LEU A 103 -24.02 -2.84 4.04
CA LEU A 103 -23.30 -3.91 4.75
C LEU A 103 -21.89 -3.48 5.15
N SER A 104 -21.18 -2.74 4.29
CA SER A 104 -19.84 -2.21 4.59
C SER A 104 -19.84 -1.15 5.69
N ASP A 105 -20.92 -0.39 5.84
CA ASP A 105 -21.05 0.61 6.91
C ASP A 105 -21.30 -0.07 8.26
N ARG A 106 -22.07 -1.17 8.29
CA ARG A 106 -22.36 -1.96 9.50
C ARG A 106 -21.24 -2.91 9.90
N ARG A 107 -20.54 -3.44 8.90
CA ARG A 107 -19.35 -4.25 9.04
C ARG A 107 -18.23 -3.44 8.42
N PRO A 108 -17.61 -2.51 9.16
CA PRO A 108 -16.33 -1.98 8.73
C PRO A 108 -15.46 -3.21 8.47
N THR A 109 -15.21 -3.49 7.20
CA THR A 109 -14.21 -4.49 6.86
C THR A 109 -12.96 -3.96 7.51
N ASP A 110 -12.47 -4.68 8.51
CA ASP A 110 -11.07 -4.59 8.89
C ASP A 110 -10.33 -4.89 7.59
N LYS A 111 -10.01 -3.83 6.85
CA LYS A 111 -9.10 -3.88 5.74
C LYS A 111 -7.79 -4.23 6.41
N GLY A 112 -7.58 -5.54 6.53
CA GLY A 112 -6.55 -6.16 7.35
C GLY A 112 -5.19 -5.52 7.13
N THR A 113 -4.89 -4.57 7.99
CA THR A 113 -3.80 -4.71 8.92
C THR A 113 -4.42 -4.47 10.27
N ASP A 114 -4.82 -5.56 10.92
CA ASP A 114 -5.08 -5.59 12.36
C ASP A 114 -4.03 -4.70 13.05
N ILE A 115 -4.47 -3.81 13.93
CA ILE A 115 -3.60 -2.85 14.61
C ILE A 115 -2.40 -3.57 15.24
N ILE A 116 -2.60 -4.79 15.75
CA ILE A 116 -1.55 -5.64 16.30
C ILE A 116 -0.61 -6.12 15.18
N SER A 117 -1.14 -6.60 14.06
CA SER A 117 -0.35 -6.92 12.86
C SER A 117 0.40 -5.72 12.27
N MET A 118 -0.16 -4.51 12.33
CA MET A 118 0.46 -3.26 11.88
C MET A 118 1.54 -2.83 12.87
N LEU A 119 1.34 -3.08 14.16
CA LEU A 119 2.28 -2.88 15.25
C LEU A 119 3.49 -3.81 15.18
N TYR A 120 3.25 -5.10 14.92
CA TYR A 120 4.29 -6.11 14.74
C TYR A 120 5.01 -5.96 13.39
N LYS A 121 4.34 -5.50 12.33
CA LYS A 121 5.03 -5.09 11.09
C LYS A 121 5.74 -3.74 11.21
N ALA A 122 5.40 -2.95 12.22
CA ALA A 122 6.06 -1.69 12.57
C ALA A 122 7.15 -1.84 13.64
N THR A 123 7.54 -3.07 14.02
CA THR A 123 8.91 -3.27 14.45
C THR A 123 9.77 -3.10 13.20
N ARG A 124 10.16 -1.84 12.99
CA ARG A 124 10.88 -1.42 11.79
C ARG A 124 12.22 -2.15 11.81
N ARG A 125 12.41 -3.08 10.88
CA ARG A 125 13.73 -3.64 10.57
C ARG A 125 14.74 -2.50 10.55
N VAL A 126 15.79 -2.60 11.36
CA VAL A 126 16.85 -1.59 11.42
C VAL A 126 17.41 -1.42 10.02
N ALA A 127 17.43 -0.20 9.48
CA ALA A 127 18.01 0.03 8.15
C ALA A 127 19.52 -0.23 8.19
N ALA A 128 20.09 -0.76 7.10
CA ALA A 128 21.52 -1.07 7.00
C ALA A 128 22.41 0.13 7.33
N LYS A 129 22.07 1.31 6.80
CA LYS A 129 22.75 2.58 7.11
C LYS A 129 22.71 2.97 8.59
N ASP A 130 21.61 2.67 9.28
CA ASP A 130 21.45 3.00 10.70
C ASP A 130 22.22 2.01 11.57
N LEU A 131 22.22 0.73 11.19
CA LEU A 131 23.04 -0.30 11.84
C LEU A 131 24.53 0.00 11.69
N TRP A 132 24.95 0.30 10.46
CA TRP A 132 26.31 0.70 10.13
C TRP A 132 26.74 1.93 10.92
N SER A 133 25.96 3.02 10.89
CA SER A 133 26.30 4.26 11.61
C SER A 133 26.47 4.09 13.13
N ARG A 134 25.82 3.06 13.70
CA ARG A 134 25.90 2.75 15.13
C ARG A 134 27.13 1.92 15.48
N GLU A 135 27.56 1.06 14.56
CA GLU A 135 28.58 0.04 14.82
C GLU A 135 29.93 0.38 14.19
N GLU A 136 29.97 1.29 13.23
CA GLU A 136 31.20 1.80 12.62
C GLU A 136 31.88 2.83 13.53
N PRO A 137 33.06 2.53 14.10
CA PRO A 137 33.71 3.41 15.08
C PRO A 137 34.08 4.78 14.51
N ASN A 138 34.37 4.87 13.21
CA ASN A 138 34.80 6.10 12.55
C ASN A 138 33.63 6.97 12.08
N TYR A 139 32.40 6.46 12.13
CA TYR A 139 31.22 7.15 11.62
C TYR A 139 30.99 8.55 12.23
N PRO A 140 31.09 8.76 13.57
CA PRO A 140 30.85 10.08 14.15
C PRO A 140 31.77 11.17 13.59
N THR A 141 33.03 10.83 13.30
CA THR A 141 34.01 11.74 12.73
C THR A 141 33.67 12.07 11.27
N LEU A 142 33.23 11.08 10.49
CA LEU A 142 32.81 11.25 9.09
C LEU A 142 31.51 12.07 8.99
N GLU A 143 30.54 11.81 9.86
CA GLU A 143 29.29 12.57 9.94
C GLU A 143 29.58 14.03 10.27
N LEU A 144 30.40 14.30 11.29
CA LEU A 144 30.75 15.66 11.68
C LEU A 144 31.47 16.42 10.56
N ALA A 145 32.46 15.81 9.91
CA ALA A 145 33.19 16.43 8.81
C ALA A 145 32.26 16.84 7.65
N LYS A 146 31.35 15.93 7.25
CA LYS A 146 30.37 16.23 6.19
C LYS A 146 29.26 17.19 6.62
N MET A 147 28.89 17.18 7.89
CA MET A 147 27.94 18.16 8.43
C MET A 147 28.53 19.57 8.40
N VAL A 148 29.79 19.76 8.82
CA VAL A 148 30.49 21.06 8.76
C VAL A 148 30.60 21.57 7.32
N GLU A 149 30.97 20.71 6.37
CA GLU A 149 30.99 21.05 4.94
C GLU A 149 29.62 21.52 4.42
N ARG A 150 28.54 21.00 4.99
CA ARG A 150 27.15 21.34 4.66
C ARG A 150 26.59 22.52 5.47
N GLY A 151 27.46 23.28 6.12
CA GLY A 151 27.09 24.50 6.83
C GLY A 151 26.60 24.27 8.26
N TRP A 152 26.90 23.11 8.85
CA TRP A 152 26.64 22.87 10.27
C TRP A 152 27.64 23.64 11.15
N HIS A 153 27.13 24.28 12.21
CA HIS A 153 27.91 24.90 13.28
C HIS A 153 27.18 24.74 14.62
N GLU A 154 27.90 24.92 15.73
CA GLU A 154 27.29 24.93 17.07
C GLU A 154 26.20 26.01 17.16
N GLY A 155 25.02 25.64 17.67
CA GLY A 155 23.87 26.53 17.83
C GLY A 155 22.73 26.38 16.82
N LEU A 156 22.88 25.57 15.76
CA LEU A 156 21.77 25.27 14.85
C LEU A 156 20.67 24.44 15.52
N ASP A 157 19.40 24.79 15.27
CA ASP A 157 18.24 24.10 15.83
C ASP A 157 18.21 22.62 15.40
N ARG A 158 17.84 21.75 16.35
CA ARG A 158 17.68 20.32 16.16
C ARG A 158 16.71 19.98 15.02
N THR A 159 15.69 20.81 14.81
CA THR A 159 14.70 20.60 13.74
C THR A 159 15.32 20.71 12.33
N VAL A 160 16.40 21.47 12.19
CA VAL A 160 17.14 21.69 10.94
C VAL A 160 18.33 20.74 10.84
N THR A 161 19.06 20.52 11.95
CA THR A 161 20.26 19.66 11.94
C THR A 161 19.95 18.19 11.78
N PHE A 162 18.87 17.67 12.40
CA PHE A 162 18.55 16.25 12.35
C PHE A 162 18.23 15.74 10.93
N PRO A 163 17.41 16.43 10.11
CA PRO A 163 17.22 16.04 8.71
C PRO A 163 18.52 16.05 7.88
N GLU A 164 19.41 17.01 8.10
CA GLU A 164 20.70 17.06 7.42
C GLU A 164 21.63 15.92 7.84
N GLN A 165 21.67 15.57 9.13
CA GLN A 165 22.39 14.39 9.62
C GLN A 165 21.91 13.12 8.93
N MET A 166 20.59 12.95 8.75
CA MET A 166 20.04 11.78 8.04
C MET A 166 20.44 11.75 6.57
N LYS A 167 20.53 12.90 5.90
CA LYS A 167 21.04 12.98 4.53
C LYS A 167 22.53 12.62 4.46
N VAL A 168 23.34 13.17 5.37
CA VAL A 168 24.78 12.86 5.46
C VAL A 168 24.99 11.38 5.72
N ARG A 169 24.24 10.77 6.63
CA ARG A 169 24.28 9.32 6.89
C ARG A 169 24.00 8.49 5.64
N SER A 170 22.92 8.82 4.93
CA SER A 170 22.58 8.15 3.68
C SER A 170 23.70 8.28 2.65
N MET A 171 24.22 9.49 2.46
CA MET A 171 25.30 9.71 1.49
C MET A 171 26.60 9.00 1.84
N LEU A 172 26.97 8.97 3.12
CA LEU A 172 28.18 8.26 3.56
C LEU A 172 28.01 6.75 3.41
N PHE A 173 26.81 6.21 3.64
CA PHE A 173 26.51 4.80 3.42
C PHE A 173 26.52 4.44 1.93
N ASP A 174 25.89 5.25 1.08
CA ASP A 174 25.85 5.06 -0.36
C ASP A 174 27.25 5.15 -1.02
N ALA A 175 28.19 5.82 -0.34
CA ALA A 175 29.58 5.94 -0.76
C ALA A 175 30.48 4.76 -0.34
N LEU A 176 29.98 3.82 0.49
CA LEU A 176 30.72 2.61 0.84
C LEU A 176 30.87 1.68 -0.39
N PRO A 177 31.89 0.82 -0.42
CA PRO A 177 31.95 -0.26 -1.40
C PRO A 177 30.69 -1.14 -1.36
N GLU A 178 30.23 -1.61 -2.51
CA GLU A 178 29.01 -2.44 -2.63
C GLU A 178 29.08 -3.70 -1.76
N SER A 179 30.27 -4.30 -1.63
CA SER A 179 30.52 -5.45 -0.75
C SER A 179 30.29 -5.14 0.75
N GLU A 180 30.58 -3.92 1.20
CA GLU A 180 30.31 -3.48 2.57
C GLU A 180 28.83 -3.14 2.76
N GLN A 181 28.20 -2.53 1.76
CA GLN A 181 26.75 -2.28 1.78
C GLN A 181 25.98 -3.59 1.91
N ASP A 182 26.30 -4.60 1.09
CA ASP A 182 25.70 -5.94 1.12
C ASP A 182 25.90 -6.64 2.47
N TYR A 183 27.08 -6.48 3.07
CA TYR A 183 27.38 -6.99 4.40
C TYR A 183 26.45 -6.37 5.46
N TRP A 184 26.30 -5.05 5.45
CA TRP A 184 25.43 -4.34 6.41
C TRP A 184 23.95 -4.58 6.16
N GLU A 185 23.52 -4.74 4.91
CA GLU A 185 22.15 -5.13 4.55
C GLU A 185 21.81 -6.54 5.03
N SER A 186 22.70 -7.49 4.78
CA SER A 186 22.56 -8.87 5.27
C SER A 186 22.51 -8.92 6.80
N ARG A 187 23.30 -8.08 7.47
CA ARG A 187 23.36 -8.00 8.93
C ARG A 187 22.14 -7.30 9.53
N ALA A 188 21.63 -6.27 8.88
CA ALA A 188 20.37 -5.60 9.23
C ALA A 188 19.17 -6.54 9.14
N ILE A 189 19.10 -7.37 8.10
CA ILE A 189 18.06 -8.41 7.94
C ILE A 189 18.13 -9.44 9.08
N LYS A 190 19.33 -9.83 9.50
CA LYS A 190 19.56 -10.80 10.59
C LYS A 190 19.37 -10.22 11.99
N THR A 191 19.37 -8.89 12.13
CA THR A 191 19.18 -8.22 13.42
C THR A 191 17.70 -8.32 13.80
N LYS A 192 17.38 -9.26 14.70
CA LYS A 192 16.07 -9.31 15.34
C LYS A 192 15.84 -8.00 16.08
N ASP A 193 14.65 -7.42 15.92
CA ASP A 193 14.26 -6.24 16.68
C ASP A 193 14.49 -6.50 18.16
N LYS A 194 15.25 -5.62 18.83
CA LYS A 194 15.26 -5.60 20.29
C LYS A 194 13.80 -5.37 20.71
N ASN A 195 13.28 -6.22 21.59
CA ASN A 195 11.94 -6.04 22.16
C ASN A 195 11.72 -4.57 22.49
N PRO A 196 10.54 -3.99 22.16
CA PRO A 196 10.26 -2.60 22.46
C PRO A 196 10.56 -2.34 23.94
N SER A 197 11.37 -1.31 24.22
CA SER A 197 11.70 -0.94 25.59
C SER A 197 10.43 -0.51 26.33
N PHE A 198 10.35 -0.82 27.62
CA PHE A 198 9.38 -0.29 28.58
C PHE A 198 9.50 1.26 28.67
N GLU A 199 9.03 1.99 27.66
CA GLU A 199 8.83 3.45 27.78
C GLU A 199 7.37 3.67 28.20
N LYS A 200 7.15 4.10 29.46
CA LYS A 200 5.82 4.46 29.97
C LYS A 200 5.16 5.51 29.06
N TYR A 201 3.85 5.35 28.84
CA TYR A 201 3.05 6.26 28.02
C TYR A 201 3.21 7.73 28.47
N LYS A 202 3.50 8.64 27.53
CA LYS A 202 3.62 10.09 27.80
C LYS A 202 2.57 10.84 26.96
N PRO A 203 1.35 11.09 27.43
CA PRO A 203 0.34 11.76 26.62
C PRO A 203 0.78 13.18 26.27
N THR A 204 0.33 13.63 25.10
CA THR A 204 0.50 14.99 24.63
C THR A 204 -0.90 15.51 24.31
N LYS A 205 -1.42 16.43 25.13
CA LYS A 205 -2.63 17.19 24.82
C LYS A 205 -2.28 18.67 24.94
N GLU A 206 -2.11 19.32 23.80
CA GLU A 206 -1.96 20.78 23.62
C GLU A 206 -1.17 21.50 24.75
N GLY A 207 0.02 21.00 25.11
CA GLY A 207 0.79 21.49 26.25
C GLY A 207 2.06 20.67 26.55
N PRO A 208 2.74 20.92 27.70
CA PRO A 208 4.00 20.25 28.06
C PRO A 208 3.81 18.73 28.20
N ILE A 209 4.84 17.98 27.81
CA ILE A 209 4.85 16.52 27.90
C ILE A 209 4.79 16.12 29.38
N ILE A 210 3.70 15.47 29.80
CA ILE A 210 3.59 14.90 31.13
C ILE A 210 4.29 13.54 31.11
N ASP A 211 5.45 13.48 31.77
CA ASP A 211 6.20 12.25 31.91
C ASP A 211 5.76 11.51 33.17
N TYR A 212 4.83 10.56 33.02
CA TYR A 212 4.28 9.85 34.17
C TYR A 212 5.33 9.05 34.95
N SER A 213 6.45 8.69 34.31
CA SER A 213 7.58 8.02 34.98
C SER A 213 8.24 8.87 36.07
N ARG A 214 7.99 10.19 36.09
CA ARG A 214 8.52 11.09 37.13
C ARG A 214 7.67 11.11 38.40
N PHE A 215 6.44 10.60 38.38
CA PHE A 215 5.62 10.54 39.58
C PHE A 215 6.01 9.31 40.40
N LYS A 216 6.46 9.53 41.65
CA LYS A 216 6.77 8.46 42.63
C LYS A 216 5.63 7.44 42.84
N HIS A 217 4.41 7.80 42.47
CA HIS A 217 3.19 7.00 42.67
C HIS A 217 2.80 6.19 41.42
N SER A 218 3.43 6.41 40.27
CA SER A 218 3.12 5.70 39.03
C SER A 218 3.33 4.19 39.18
N ASP A 219 4.43 3.77 39.79
CA ASP A 219 4.70 2.32 39.99
C ASP A 219 3.71 1.67 40.95
N LYS A 220 3.15 2.44 41.90
CA LYS A 220 2.10 1.94 42.79
C LYS A 220 0.79 1.77 42.04
N TYR A 221 0.45 2.73 41.17
CA TYR A 221 -0.75 2.65 40.34
C TYR A 221 -0.71 1.42 39.42
N ASP A 222 0.41 1.20 38.73
CA ASP A 222 0.56 0.06 37.81
C ASP A 222 0.42 -1.28 38.55
N LYS A 223 1.04 -1.41 39.74
CA LYS A 223 0.91 -2.60 40.59
C LYS A 223 -0.51 -2.86 41.08
N ILE A 224 -1.22 -1.80 41.52
CA ILE A 224 -2.62 -1.92 41.95
C ILE A 224 -3.48 -2.34 40.77
N TRP A 225 -3.27 -1.76 39.59
CA TRP A 225 -4.02 -2.11 38.39
C TRP A 225 -3.79 -3.57 37.98
N SER A 226 -2.54 -4.05 37.98
CA SER A 226 -2.22 -5.44 37.65
C SER A 226 -2.82 -6.42 38.66
N GLN A 227 -2.91 -6.05 39.95
CA GLN A 227 -3.60 -6.87 40.96
C GLN A 227 -5.12 -6.92 40.73
N GLU A 228 -5.76 -5.77 40.50
CA GLU A 228 -7.20 -5.71 40.20
C GLU A 228 -7.55 -6.51 38.92
N ALA A 229 -6.68 -6.45 37.90
CA ALA A 229 -6.85 -7.24 36.68
C ALA A 229 -6.69 -8.75 36.91
N ALA A 230 -5.76 -9.16 37.79
CA ALA A 230 -5.58 -10.55 38.21
C ALA A 230 -6.83 -11.06 38.94
N ASP A 231 -7.32 -10.29 39.92
CA ASP A 231 -8.49 -10.62 40.72
C ASP A 231 -9.75 -10.73 39.84
N ALA A 232 -9.97 -9.77 38.94
CA ALA A 232 -11.09 -9.78 38.00
C ALA A 232 -11.05 -10.95 37.01
N SER A 233 -9.84 -11.42 36.66
CA SER A 233 -9.64 -12.53 35.72
C SER A 233 -9.47 -13.88 36.40
N GLN A 234 -9.50 -13.94 37.73
CA GLN A 234 -9.29 -15.15 38.55
C GLN A 234 -7.97 -15.88 38.23
N VAL A 235 -6.93 -15.12 37.88
CA VAL A 235 -5.59 -15.66 37.62
C VAL A 235 -4.61 -15.13 38.65
N ASP A 236 -3.52 -15.85 38.87
CA ASP A 236 -2.42 -15.34 39.69
C ASP A 236 -1.78 -14.12 39.00
N ILE A 237 -1.32 -13.15 39.77
CA ILE A 237 -0.69 -11.93 39.22
C ILE A 237 0.55 -12.26 38.35
N SER A 238 1.25 -13.36 38.60
CA SER A 238 2.35 -13.83 37.75
C SER A 238 1.93 -14.26 36.34
N GLN A 239 0.63 -14.54 36.14
CA GLN A 239 0.04 -14.85 34.85
C GLN A 239 -0.47 -13.61 34.11
N ILE A 240 -0.51 -12.44 34.77
CA ILE A 240 -0.79 -11.18 34.11
C ILE A 240 0.42 -10.77 33.28
N ILE A 241 0.25 -10.83 31.95
CA ILE A 241 1.24 -10.33 31.00
C ILE A 241 0.98 -8.85 30.80
N GLU A 242 1.82 -8.00 31.39
CA GLU A 242 1.83 -6.57 31.10
C GLU A 242 2.28 -6.33 29.66
N LEU A 243 1.33 -5.93 28.81
CA LEU A 243 1.64 -5.51 27.46
C LEU A 243 2.31 -4.12 27.52
N PRO A 244 3.45 -3.91 26.83
CA PRO A 244 4.11 -2.61 26.84
C PRO A 244 3.17 -1.54 26.30
N HIS A 245 3.11 -0.40 26.99
CA HIS A 245 2.28 0.72 26.56
C HIS A 245 2.68 1.16 25.15
N TRP A 246 1.74 1.02 24.22
CA TRP A 246 1.96 1.39 22.83
C TRP A 246 2.16 2.90 22.70
N LYS A 247 3.42 3.36 22.65
CA LYS A 247 3.75 4.64 22.05
C LYS A 247 4.65 4.38 20.85
N PRO A 248 4.11 4.32 19.62
CA PRO A 248 4.98 4.31 18.47
C PRO A 248 5.68 5.67 18.46
N ARG A 249 7.01 5.69 18.47
CA ARG A 249 7.72 6.88 17.99
C ARG A 249 7.29 7.04 16.53
N ILE A 250 6.39 7.96 16.27
CA ILE A 250 6.07 8.40 14.92
C ILE A 250 7.31 9.15 14.44
N SER A 251 8.33 8.41 14.00
CA SER A 251 9.33 8.97 13.11
C SER A 251 8.59 9.41 11.86
N GLY A 252 8.80 10.67 11.46
CA GLY A 252 8.12 11.31 10.35
C GLY A 252 7.99 10.35 9.18
N VAL A 253 6.77 10.25 8.63
CA VAL A 253 6.49 9.37 7.49
C VAL A 253 7.45 9.73 6.37
N GLU A 254 8.35 8.82 6.05
CA GLU A 254 9.28 8.96 4.94
C GLU A 254 8.47 8.85 3.64
N THR A 255 8.17 9.98 3.01
CA THR A 255 7.33 10.03 1.80
C THR A 255 8.10 9.67 0.52
N LYS A 256 9.34 9.18 0.64
CA LYS A 256 10.15 8.74 -0.51
C LYS A 256 9.89 7.25 -0.74
N ARG A 257 9.17 6.92 -1.81
CA ARG A 257 9.16 5.54 -2.33
C ARG A 257 10.57 5.25 -2.85
N GLY A 258 11.18 4.15 -2.41
CA GLY A 258 12.48 3.70 -2.89
C GLY A 258 12.48 3.52 -4.41
N LYS A 259 13.67 3.61 -5.03
CA LYS A 259 13.87 3.33 -6.46
C LYS A 259 13.44 1.89 -6.71
N VAL A 260 12.41 1.70 -7.54
CA VAL A 260 11.92 0.38 -7.94
C VAL A 260 12.96 -0.23 -8.87
N MET A 261 13.49 -1.41 -8.52
CA MET A 261 14.50 -2.10 -9.33
C MET A 261 14.03 -3.52 -9.66
N LEU A 262 14.17 -3.91 -10.92
CA LEU A 262 13.83 -5.24 -11.43
C LEU A 262 14.75 -6.31 -10.82
N ARG A 263 16.03 -6.00 -10.57
CA ARG A 263 17.02 -6.93 -10.01
C ARG A 263 16.61 -7.63 -8.70
N TYR A 264 15.72 -7.01 -7.91
CA TYR A 264 15.21 -7.61 -6.68
C TYR A 264 14.05 -8.60 -6.89
N SER A 265 13.59 -8.76 -8.13
CA SER A 265 12.39 -9.53 -8.48
C SER A 265 12.64 -10.64 -9.51
N ILE A 266 13.88 -10.78 -9.99
CA ILE A 266 14.29 -11.80 -10.97
C ILE A 266 15.67 -12.35 -10.61
N GLU A 267 15.89 -13.62 -10.93
CA GLU A 267 17.17 -14.32 -10.81
C GLU A 267 17.98 -14.16 -12.10
N TYR A 268 19.28 -13.89 -11.95
CA TYR A 268 20.24 -13.73 -13.05
C TYR A 268 21.63 -14.25 -12.66
N ASP A 269 22.46 -14.60 -13.64
CA ASP A 269 23.84 -15.05 -13.44
C ASP A 269 24.85 -13.88 -13.41
N ALA A 270 26.13 -14.19 -13.19
CA ALA A 270 27.22 -13.21 -13.19
C ALA A 270 27.41 -12.46 -14.53
N GLU A 271 26.86 -12.98 -15.63
CA GLU A 271 26.91 -12.39 -16.97
C GLU A 271 25.61 -11.62 -17.32
N VAL A 272 24.74 -11.42 -16.33
CA VAL A 272 23.44 -10.74 -16.44
C VAL A 272 22.49 -11.48 -17.39
N ASN A 273 22.63 -12.79 -17.53
CA ASN A 273 21.63 -13.62 -18.19
C ASN A 273 20.52 -13.96 -17.20
N VAL A 274 19.28 -13.75 -17.62
CA VAL A 274 18.10 -13.99 -16.78
C VAL A 274 17.83 -15.49 -16.68
N LEU A 275 17.87 -16.02 -15.45
CA LEU A 275 17.61 -17.44 -15.14
C LEU A 275 16.15 -17.70 -14.78
N THR A 276 15.38 -16.64 -14.51
CA THR A 276 13.97 -16.73 -14.11
C THR A 276 13.12 -17.45 -15.17
N PRO A 277 12.21 -18.36 -14.77
CA PRO A 277 11.27 -19.01 -15.67
C PRO A 277 10.42 -18.00 -16.44
N GLU A 278 10.04 -18.34 -17.68
CA GLU A 278 9.40 -17.39 -18.60
C GLU A 278 8.15 -16.73 -18.01
N MET A 279 7.25 -17.50 -17.39
CA MET A 279 6.01 -16.95 -16.82
C MET A 279 6.26 -16.03 -15.63
N ASP A 280 7.21 -16.37 -14.78
CA ASP A 280 7.58 -15.54 -13.62
C ASP A 280 8.25 -14.24 -14.07
N LEU A 281 9.10 -14.32 -15.11
CA LEU A 281 9.71 -13.15 -15.73
C LEU A 281 8.65 -12.18 -16.30
N ARG A 282 7.60 -12.71 -16.95
CA ARG A 282 6.48 -11.89 -17.44
C ARG A 282 5.76 -11.17 -16.30
N ILE A 283 5.54 -11.85 -15.18
CA ILE A 283 4.88 -11.29 -13.98
C ILE A 283 5.76 -10.20 -13.34
N SER A 284 7.06 -10.48 -13.16
CA SER A 284 8.01 -9.54 -12.58
C SER A 284 8.17 -8.28 -13.43
N LEU A 285 8.35 -8.42 -14.75
CA LEU A 285 8.40 -7.27 -15.66
C LEU A 285 7.10 -6.48 -15.67
N SER A 286 5.94 -7.15 -15.68
CA SER A 286 4.64 -6.45 -15.63
C SER A 286 4.49 -5.64 -14.35
N THR A 287 4.94 -6.22 -13.22
CA THR A 287 4.91 -5.55 -11.92
C THR A 287 5.89 -4.37 -11.88
N TYR A 288 7.09 -4.54 -12.41
CA TYR A 288 8.09 -3.49 -12.54
C TYR A 288 7.56 -2.30 -13.37
N PHE A 289 6.94 -2.58 -14.52
CA PHE A 289 6.34 -1.54 -15.37
C PHE A 289 5.16 -0.85 -14.69
N ASP A 290 4.27 -1.59 -14.02
CA ASP A 290 3.18 -1.00 -13.25
C ASP A 290 3.73 -0.03 -12.18
N GLN A 291 4.74 -0.45 -11.42
CA GLN A 291 5.33 0.32 -10.33
C GLN A 291 6.09 1.55 -10.83
N THR A 292 6.82 1.44 -11.94
CA THR A 292 7.56 2.56 -12.54
C THR A 292 6.63 3.55 -13.25
N TYR A 293 5.55 3.07 -13.87
CA TYR A 293 4.59 3.94 -14.56
C TYR A 293 3.76 4.80 -13.60
N VAL A 294 3.53 4.34 -12.36
CA VAL A 294 2.92 5.15 -11.28
C VAL A 294 3.69 6.45 -11.00
N MET A 295 4.99 6.48 -11.34
CA MET A 295 5.85 7.64 -11.17
C MET A 295 5.72 8.68 -12.31
N VAL A 296 4.91 8.41 -13.33
CA VAL A 296 4.58 9.36 -14.40
C VAL A 296 3.43 10.27 -13.93
N PRO A 297 3.56 11.61 -13.92
CA PRO A 297 2.53 12.53 -13.43
C PRO A 297 1.15 12.34 -14.09
N LEU A 298 1.10 12.02 -15.38
CA LEU A 298 -0.15 11.77 -16.11
C LEU A 298 -0.87 10.48 -15.67
N ALA A 299 -0.14 9.53 -15.07
CA ALA A 299 -0.69 8.31 -14.50
C ALA A 299 -1.32 8.55 -13.11
N GLN A 300 -0.98 9.66 -12.45
CA GLN A 300 -1.54 10.09 -11.17
C GLN A 300 -2.81 10.92 -11.38
N GLY A 301 -3.91 10.24 -11.70
CA GLY A 301 -5.24 10.87 -11.67
C GLY A 301 -5.67 11.25 -10.25
N ARG A 302 -6.70 12.09 -10.12
CA ARG A 302 -7.36 12.46 -8.84
C ARG A 302 -8.00 11.26 -8.07
N VAL A 303 -7.77 10.02 -8.51
CA VAL A 303 -8.41 8.80 -8.00
C VAL A 303 -7.41 8.00 -7.16
N LYS A 304 -7.90 7.36 -6.09
CA LYS A 304 -7.10 6.63 -5.07
C LYS A 304 -6.21 5.47 -5.61
N LYS A 305 -6.28 5.12 -6.90
CA LYS A 305 -5.44 4.11 -7.55
C LYS A 305 -4.71 4.73 -8.73
N ALA A 306 -3.39 4.57 -8.77
CA ALA A 306 -2.57 4.97 -9.90
C ALA A 306 -2.96 4.18 -11.16
N LYS A 307 -2.88 4.83 -12.32
CA LYS A 307 -3.14 4.17 -13.61
C LYS A 307 -1.98 3.23 -13.94
N LYS A 308 -2.32 2.09 -14.53
CA LYS A 308 -1.35 1.16 -15.14
C LYS A 308 -1.02 1.62 -16.57
N PRO A 309 0.10 1.16 -17.17
CA PRO A 309 0.37 1.38 -18.59
C PRO A 309 -0.78 0.84 -19.45
N ASP A 310 -1.26 1.65 -20.39
CA ASP A 310 -2.27 1.23 -21.36
C ASP A 310 -1.58 0.44 -22.49
N TRP A 311 -1.34 -0.85 -22.22
CA TRP A 311 -0.61 -1.72 -23.13
C TRP A 311 -1.29 -1.90 -24.50
N GLU A 312 -2.61 -1.80 -24.59
CA GLU A 312 -3.34 -1.86 -25.86
C GLU A 312 -2.96 -0.67 -26.75
N ARG A 313 -2.91 0.53 -26.18
CA ARG A 313 -2.49 1.74 -26.90
C ARG A 313 -1.01 1.77 -27.21
N ILE A 314 -0.16 1.29 -26.30
CA ILE A 314 1.30 1.22 -26.51
C ILE A 314 1.61 0.27 -27.67
N THR A 315 0.97 -0.91 -27.68
CA THR A 315 1.22 -1.95 -28.70
C THR A 315 0.67 -1.56 -30.07
N SER A 316 -0.44 -0.81 -30.11
CA SER A 316 -1.10 -0.41 -31.38
C SER A 316 -0.50 0.85 -32.02
N ALA A 317 0.55 1.43 -31.44
CA ALA A 317 1.13 2.66 -31.93
C ALA A 317 2.32 2.40 -32.86
N ASP A 318 2.37 3.15 -33.98
CA ASP A 318 3.44 3.03 -34.97
C ASP A 318 4.83 3.33 -34.40
N THR A 319 4.92 4.13 -33.33
CA THR A 319 6.17 4.43 -32.63
C THR A 319 5.97 4.51 -31.12
N PRO A 320 6.88 3.93 -30.30
CA PRO A 320 6.80 3.98 -28.85
C PRO A 320 7.19 5.35 -28.26
N ALA A 321 7.62 6.30 -29.09
CA ALA A 321 8.11 7.64 -28.72
C ALA A 321 7.15 8.46 -27.84
N LYS A 322 5.84 8.16 -27.86
CA LYS A 322 4.85 8.81 -26.99
C LYS A 322 4.95 8.36 -25.51
N TRP A 323 5.59 7.23 -25.23
CA TRP A 323 5.69 6.64 -23.89
C TRP A 323 7.13 6.47 -23.41
N ILE A 324 8.08 6.29 -24.32
CA ILE A 324 9.49 6.10 -24.00
C ILE A 324 10.37 6.63 -25.12
N GLU A 325 11.53 7.19 -24.77
CA GLU A 325 12.55 7.54 -25.76
C GLU A 325 13.26 6.27 -26.24
N LEU A 326 13.54 6.17 -27.54
CA LEU A 326 14.09 4.94 -28.15
C LEU A 326 15.43 4.51 -27.54
N GLN A 327 16.21 5.44 -27.00
CA GLN A 327 17.47 5.18 -26.32
C GLN A 327 17.33 4.38 -25.01
N HIS A 328 16.14 4.40 -24.40
CA HIS A 328 15.83 3.68 -23.15
C HIS A 328 15.33 2.25 -23.40
N LEU A 329 15.25 1.83 -24.66
CA LEU A 329 14.87 0.48 -25.09
C LEU A 329 16.08 -0.30 -25.61
N PRO A 330 15.99 -1.64 -25.68
CA PRO A 330 16.97 -2.45 -26.38
C PRO A 330 17.19 -1.96 -27.82
N PRO A 331 18.35 -2.26 -28.44
CA PRO A 331 18.70 -1.79 -29.77
C PRO A 331 17.61 -2.11 -30.80
N THR A 332 17.34 -1.15 -31.69
CA THR A 332 16.34 -1.30 -32.76
C THR A 332 16.65 -2.49 -33.67
N PRO A 333 15.64 -3.22 -34.18
CA PRO A 333 14.20 -2.98 -34.05
C PRO A 333 13.59 -3.70 -32.83
N PHE A 334 13.31 -2.97 -31.75
CA PHE A 334 12.61 -3.51 -30.58
C PHE A 334 11.18 -2.96 -30.50
N GLU A 335 10.20 -3.85 -30.53
CA GLU A 335 8.78 -3.50 -30.39
C GLU A 335 8.37 -3.50 -28.92
N LEU A 336 8.08 -2.32 -28.36
CA LEU A 336 7.57 -2.22 -27.00
C LEU A 336 6.11 -2.67 -26.93
N MET A 337 5.87 -3.79 -26.28
CA MET A 337 4.54 -4.34 -26.03
C MET A 337 4.45 -4.92 -24.62
N SER A 338 3.24 -5.33 -24.22
CA SER A 338 3.02 -5.96 -22.91
C SER A 338 3.99 -7.11 -22.67
N PRO A 339 4.61 -7.23 -21.48
CA PRO A 339 5.44 -8.39 -21.14
C PRO A 339 4.70 -9.71 -21.30
N MET A 340 3.37 -9.72 -21.17
CA MET A 340 2.55 -10.91 -21.37
C MET A 340 2.42 -11.33 -22.84
N LEU A 341 2.70 -10.44 -23.79
CA LEU A 341 2.57 -10.67 -25.23
C LEU A 341 3.91 -10.77 -25.97
N LEU A 342 5.00 -10.32 -25.34
CA LEU A 342 6.35 -10.44 -25.92
C LEU A 342 6.70 -11.91 -26.21
N LYS A 343 7.35 -12.16 -27.35
CA LYS A 343 7.97 -13.47 -27.62
C LYS A 343 9.11 -13.70 -26.62
N LYS A 344 9.45 -14.97 -26.37
CA LYS A 344 10.47 -15.37 -25.39
C LYS A 344 11.77 -14.60 -25.57
N ARG A 345 12.36 -14.56 -26.77
CA ARG A 345 13.64 -13.88 -26.99
C ARG A 345 13.60 -12.36 -26.67
N PRO A 346 12.68 -11.56 -27.24
CA PRO A 346 12.51 -10.15 -26.87
C PRO A 346 12.24 -9.89 -25.38
N LEU A 347 11.52 -10.79 -24.70
CA LEU A 347 11.24 -10.67 -23.27
C LEU A 347 12.52 -10.71 -22.43
N TYR A 348 13.42 -11.66 -22.74
CA TYR A 348 14.68 -11.83 -22.03
C TYR A 348 15.69 -10.73 -22.42
N GLU A 349 15.69 -10.28 -23.67
CA GLU A 349 16.49 -9.13 -24.12
C GLU A 349 16.09 -7.84 -23.39
N LEU A 350 14.79 -7.61 -23.19
CA LEU A 350 14.27 -6.46 -22.43
C LEU A 350 14.65 -6.53 -20.94
N ALA A 351 14.49 -7.70 -20.31
CA ALA A 351 14.87 -7.90 -18.92
C ALA A 351 16.37 -7.69 -18.71
N LYS A 352 17.21 -8.25 -19.60
CA LYS A 352 18.65 -8.05 -19.59
C LYS A 352 19.03 -6.59 -19.75
N TRP A 353 18.38 -5.86 -20.68
CA TRP A 353 18.62 -4.42 -20.86
C TRP A 353 18.33 -3.62 -19.59
N ILE A 354 17.19 -3.86 -18.94
CA ILE A 354 16.83 -3.19 -17.69
C ILE A 354 17.84 -3.52 -16.59
N LEU A 355 18.20 -4.80 -16.43
CA LEU A 355 19.22 -5.23 -15.46
C LEU A 355 20.58 -4.59 -15.72
N SER A 356 21.05 -4.56 -16.96
CA SER A 356 22.31 -3.92 -17.32
C SER A 356 22.32 -2.42 -17.00
N GLY A 357 21.19 -1.74 -17.13
CA GLY A 357 21.04 -0.36 -16.64
C GLY A 357 21.11 -0.28 -15.12
N GLU A 358 20.38 -1.13 -14.40
CA GLU A 358 20.35 -1.13 -12.93
C GLU A 358 21.68 -1.52 -12.28
N LEU A 359 22.49 -2.35 -12.96
CA LEU A 359 23.83 -2.76 -12.54
C LEU A 359 24.94 -1.80 -13.02
N GLY A 360 24.58 -0.65 -13.62
CA GLY A 360 25.55 0.36 -14.07
C GLY A 360 26.39 -0.05 -15.30
N MET A 361 26.01 -1.11 -16.00
CA MET A 361 26.68 -1.57 -17.22
C MET A 361 26.25 -0.78 -18.47
N LEU A 362 25.15 -0.02 -18.39
CA LEU A 362 24.71 0.93 -19.40
C LEU A 362 24.87 2.37 -18.88
N GLU A 363 25.16 3.29 -19.80
CA GLU A 363 25.10 4.73 -19.54
C GLU A 363 23.70 5.14 -19.05
N GLU A 364 23.62 6.11 -18.13
CA GLU A 364 22.33 6.56 -17.56
C GLU A 364 21.31 6.98 -18.62
N ALA A 365 21.77 7.55 -19.74
CA ALA A 365 20.93 7.93 -20.88
C ALA A 365 20.24 6.72 -21.56
N LYS A 366 20.74 5.50 -21.34
CA LYS A 366 20.21 4.25 -21.89
C LYS A 366 19.39 3.45 -20.88
N HIS A 367 19.31 3.90 -19.62
CA HIS A 367 18.52 3.23 -18.59
C HIS A 367 17.05 3.28 -18.95
N PHE A 368 16.31 2.21 -18.64
CA PHE A 368 14.88 2.22 -18.88
C PHE A 368 14.18 3.33 -18.08
N LYS A 369 13.43 4.20 -18.75
CA LYS A 369 12.68 5.30 -18.12
C LYS A 369 11.45 5.67 -18.93
N TRP A 370 10.29 5.76 -18.28
CA TRP A 370 9.10 6.29 -18.93
C TRP A 370 9.26 7.77 -19.24
N LEU A 371 8.67 8.22 -20.34
CA LEU A 371 8.63 9.62 -20.70
C LEU A 371 7.93 10.44 -19.59
N GLY A 372 8.66 11.38 -19.00
CA GLY A 372 8.16 12.20 -17.89
C GLY A 372 8.12 11.50 -16.52
N GLN A 373 8.79 10.35 -16.35
CA GLN A 373 8.95 9.69 -15.05
C GLN A 373 9.70 10.59 -14.07
N MET A 374 9.10 10.88 -12.91
CA MET A 374 9.78 11.64 -11.85
C MET A 374 10.54 10.72 -10.90
N GLU A 375 11.78 11.08 -10.57
CA GLU A 375 12.59 10.37 -9.58
C GLU A 375 12.29 10.87 -8.16
N GLY A 376 12.02 9.94 -7.23
CA GLY A 376 12.14 10.18 -5.79
C GLY A 376 11.15 11.13 -5.09
N SER A 377 10.17 11.74 -5.76
CA SER A 377 9.20 12.61 -5.09
C SER A 377 7.83 12.67 -5.79
N VAL A 378 6.81 12.07 -5.17
CA VAL A 378 5.42 12.43 -5.45
C VAL A 378 5.03 13.48 -4.42
N ILE A 379 5.22 14.75 -4.76
CA ILE A 379 4.70 15.86 -3.97
C ILE A 379 3.17 15.72 -3.99
N ASN A 380 2.61 15.35 -2.84
CA ASN A 380 1.19 15.51 -2.56
C ASN A 380 0.88 17.02 -2.62
N ARG A 381 0.63 17.56 -3.81
CA ARG A 381 0.05 18.90 -3.97
C ARG A 381 -1.40 18.84 -3.51
N ARG A 382 -1.62 18.89 -2.19
CA ARG A 382 -2.90 19.32 -1.63
C ARG A 382 -2.93 20.84 -1.73
N ARG A 383 -3.81 21.36 -2.59
CA ARG A 383 -4.53 22.61 -2.33
C ARG A 383 -5.89 22.21 -1.78
#